data_AF-A0A255PCW0-F1
#
_entry.id   AF-A0A255PCW0-F1
#
_cell.length_a   1.000
_cell.length_b   1.000
_cell.length_c   1.000
_cell.angle_alpha   90.00
_cell.angle_beta   90.00
_cell.angle_gamma   90.00
#
_symmetry.space_group_name_H-M   'P 1'
#
loop_
_entity.id
_entity.type
_entity.pdbx_description
1 polymer ?
#
loop_
_entity_poly.entity_id
_entity_poly.type
_entity_poly.pdbx_seq_one_letter_code
_entity_poly.pdbx_strand_id
1 'polypeptide(L)'
;MTALARLRRWQRLRQRDREMRQFAETLIAPVRDRLAGTGADDGTSAGAAPDDPEALFDALVESARQWRGGRRLVVHRVHIPREFRATGMWLERADQDDVIIEQDAEVWHQAQIFGHELWHMRQKDGFTPEQLAEGAWEALEAGHAHGAQPAAARSRFDEDPEKEAELFGIRVGQEMRALMERDVIAGETARRIADALNYRGNRR
;
A
#
# COMPACT_ATOMS: atom_id res chain seq x y z
N MET A 1 0.10 32.33 18.81
CA MET A 1 0.97 31.77 17.74
C MET A 1 1.56 32.90 16.91
N THR A 2 2.88 32.90 16.67
CA THR A 2 3.56 33.94 15.88
C THR A 2 3.44 33.68 14.38
N ALA A 3 3.59 34.71 13.54
CA ALA A 3 3.56 34.57 12.07
C ALA A 3 4.64 33.61 11.56
N LEU A 4 5.83 33.62 12.18
CA LEU A 4 6.92 32.68 11.88
C LEU A 4 6.57 31.23 12.24
N ALA A 5 5.88 30.99 13.36
CA ALA A 5 5.42 29.66 13.72
C ALA A 5 4.37 29.13 12.72
N ARG A 6 3.49 30.00 12.21
CA ARG A 6 2.49 29.65 11.19
C ARG A 6 3.13 29.31 9.84
N LEU A 7 4.13 30.09 9.41
CA LEU A 7 4.90 29.83 8.19
C LEU A 7 5.65 28.50 8.26
N ARG A 8 6.37 28.24 9.36
CA ARG A 8 7.08 26.96 9.56
C ARG A 8 6.12 25.77 9.56
N ARG A 9 4.96 25.89 10.21
CA ARG A 9 3.91 24.85 10.19
C ARG A 9 3.42 24.58 8.77
N TRP A 10 3.14 25.62 8.00
CA TRP A 10 2.70 25.47 6.61
C TRP A 10 3.77 24.85 5.70
N GLN A 11 5.04 25.21 5.88
CA GLN A 11 6.15 24.61 5.14
C GLN A 11 6.27 23.11 5.45
N ARG A 12 6.14 22.72 6.73
CA ARG A 12 6.13 21.30 7.12
C ARG A 12 4.97 20.53 6.51
N LEU A 13 3.75 21.07 6.56
CA LEU A 13 2.58 20.43 5.95
C LEU A 13 2.75 20.24 4.44
N ARG A 14 3.29 21.24 3.72
CA ARG A 14 3.61 21.10 2.30
C ARG A 14 4.71 20.08 2.04
N GLN A 15 5.71 20.00 2.91
CA GLN A 15 6.77 19.02 2.77
C GLN A 15 6.22 17.60 2.94
N ARG A 16 5.39 17.37 3.97
CA ARG A 16 4.72 16.09 4.23
C ARG A 16 3.82 15.66 3.08
N ASP A 17 2.99 16.57 2.57
CA ASP A 17 2.13 16.24 1.43
C ASP A 17 2.92 15.92 0.15
N ARG A 18 4.07 16.59 -0.08
CA ARG A 18 4.97 16.21 -1.18
C ARG A 18 5.60 14.84 -0.97
N GLU A 19 6.01 14.53 0.26
CA GLU A 19 6.57 13.23 0.62
C GLU A 19 5.55 12.10 0.41
N MET A 20 4.31 12.28 0.87
CA MET A 20 3.21 11.34 0.62
C MET A 20 3.01 11.11 -0.87
N ARG A 21 2.98 12.17 -1.68
CA ARG A 21 2.80 12.04 -3.13
C ARG A 21 3.96 11.32 -3.79
N GLN A 22 5.19 11.64 -3.42
CA GLN A 22 6.38 10.99 -3.95
C GLN A 22 6.41 9.50 -3.57
N PHE A 23 6.03 9.17 -2.34
CA PHE A 23 6.02 7.78 -1.90
C PHE A 23 4.90 6.98 -2.56
N ALA A 24 3.69 7.55 -2.67
CA ALA A 24 2.61 6.95 -3.44
C ALA A 24 3.03 6.71 -4.90
N GLU A 25 3.70 7.68 -5.54
CA GLU A 25 4.22 7.51 -6.90
C GLU A 25 5.26 6.38 -6.99
N THR A 26 6.12 6.25 -5.98
CA THR A 26 7.12 5.16 -5.89
C THR A 26 6.44 3.79 -5.88
N LEU A 27 5.32 3.66 -5.19
CA LEU A 27 4.56 2.42 -5.08
C LEU A 27 3.69 2.13 -6.31
N ILE A 28 3.08 3.15 -6.89
CA ILE A 28 2.05 3.00 -7.92
C ILE A 28 2.65 2.97 -9.33
N ALA A 29 3.74 3.69 -9.61
CA ALA A 29 4.32 3.74 -10.95
C ALA A 29 4.65 2.34 -11.52
N PRO A 30 5.29 1.42 -10.78
CA PRO A 30 5.56 0.07 -11.29
C PRO A 30 4.30 -0.74 -11.62
N VAL A 31 3.19 -0.49 -10.91
CA VAL A 31 1.90 -1.13 -11.19
C VAL A 31 1.33 -0.61 -12.52
N ARG A 32 1.43 0.71 -12.77
CA ARG A 32 0.99 1.31 -14.05
C ARG A 32 1.84 0.83 -15.22
N ASP A 33 3.14 0.73 -15.03
CA ASP A 33 4.07 0.26 -16.06
C ASP A 33 3.81 -1.19 -16.42
N ARG A 34 3.51 -2.05 -15.42
CA ARG A 34 3.11 -3.45 -15.65
C ARG A 34 1.84 -3.52 -16.50
N LEU A 35 0.83 -2.73 -16.17
CA LEU A 35 -0.42 -2.63 -16.96
C LEU A 35 -0.17 -2.16 -18.40
N ALA A 36 0.74 -1.21 -18.61
CA ALA A 36 1.08 -0.73 -19.94
C ALA A 36 1.88 -1.76 -20.76
N GLY A 37 2.78 -2.50 -20.12
CA GLY A 37 3.61 -3.53 -20.74
C GLY A 37 2.84 -4.77 -21.17
N THR A 38 1.79 -5.17 -20.43
CA THR A 38 0.94 -6.32 -20.80
C THR A 38 0.09 -6.10 -22.04
N GLY A 39 -0.06 -4.85 -22.51
CA GLY A 39 -0.76 -4.54 -23.76
C GLY A 39 0.08 -4.75 -25.03
N ALA A 40 1.37 -5.09 -24.89
CA ALA A 40 2.34 -5.14 -25.99
C ALA A 40 2.91 -6.54 -26.29
N ASP A 41 2.53 -7.58 -25.54
CA ASP A 41 3.12 -8.92 -25.67
C ASP A 41 2.11 -10.00 -26.10
N ASP A 42 2.54 -10.79 -27.06
CA ASP A 42 1.71 -11.59 -27.97
C ASP A 42 1.48 -13.00 -27.39
N GLY A 43 0.24 -13.30 -27.01
CA GLY A 43 -0.38 -14.61 -27.25
C GLY A 43 0.16 -15.88 -26.56
N THR A 44 1.11 -15.87 -25.62
CA THR A 44 1.47 -17.12 -24.88
C THR A 44 2.08 -16.87 -23.49
N SER A 45 1.28 -16.43 -22.52
CA SER A 45 1.65 -16.57 -21.10
C SER A 45 0.42 -16.80 -20.24
N ALA A 46 0.35 -17.99 -19.63
CA ALA A 46 -0.63 -18.35 -18.60
C ALA A 46 -0.26 -17.73 -17.25
N GLY A 47 -0.15 -16.40 -17.22
CA GLY A 47 -0.14 -15.59 -16.00
C GLY A 47 -1.45 -14.84 -15.91
N ALA A 48 -1.96 -14.60 -14.69
CA ALA A 48 -3.23 -13.93 -14.43
C ALA A 48 -3.45 -12.74 -15.39
N ALA A 49 -4.62 -12.72 -16.03
CA ALA A 49 -4.97 -11.66 -16.96
C ALA A 49 -4.85 -10.30 -16.26
N PRO A 50 -4.42 -9.23 -16.97
CA PRO A 50 -4.34 -7.87 -16.41
C PRO A 50 -5.62 -7.47 -15.66
N ASP A 51 -6.77 -7.95 -16.18
CA ASP A 51 -8.15 -7.76 -15.70
C ASP A 51 -8.44 -8.19 -14.25
N ASP A 52 -7.48 -8.81 -13.55
CA ASP A 52 -7.66 -9.34 -12.21
C ASP A 52 -7.22 -8.32 -11.13
N PRO A 53 -8.15 -7.81 -10.29
CA PRO A 53 -7.81 -6.96 -9.16
C PRO A 53 -6.74 -7.56 -8.23
N GLU A 54 -6.68 -8.88 -8.13
CA GLU A 54 -5.67 -9.58 -7.33
C GLU A 54 -4.27 -9.44 -7.93
N ALA A 55 -4.13 -9.56 -9.26
CA ALA A 55 -2.86 -9.35 -9.94
C ALA A 55 -2.34 -7.92 -9.77
N LEU A 56 -3.25 -6.94 -9.71
CA LEU A 56 -2.90 -5.55 -9.43
C LEU A 56 -2.44 -5.35 -7.99
N PHE A 57 -3.12 -5.98 -7.02
CA PHE A 57 -2.65 -5.95 -5.63
C PHE A 57 -1.29 -6.62 -5.47
N ASP A 58 -1.07 -7.78 -6.10
CA ASP A 58 0.22 -8.45 -6.08
C ASP A 58 1.33 -7.57 -6.68
N ALA A 59 1.05 -6.85 -7.77
CA ALA A 59 1.98 -5.89 -8.33
C ALA A 59 2.32 -4.74 -7.35
N LEU A 60 1.35 -4.28 -6.57
CA LEU A 60 1.58 -3.30 -5.51
C LEU A 60 2.47 -3.87 -4.40
N VAL A 61 2.24 -5.12 -3.98
CA VAL A 61 3.09 -5.82 -3.00
C VAL A 61 4.53 -5.97 -3.51
N GLU A 62 4.70 -6.33 -4.78
CA GLU A 62 6.03 -6.42 -5.40
C GLU A 62 6.71 -5.05 -5.49
N SER A 63 5.98 -3.99 -5.81
CA SER A 63 6.53 -2.62 -5.75
C SER A 63 6.97 -2.24 -4.34
N ALA A 64 6.16 -2.55 -3.32
CA ALA A 64 6.51 -2.32 -1.93
C ALA A 64 7.76 -3.12 -1.49
N ARG A 65 7.90 -4.37 -1.95
CA ARG A 65 9.11 -5.18 -1.75
C ARG A 65 10.34 -4.53 -2.36
N GLN A 66 10.23 -4.02 -3.59
CA GLN A 66 11.33 -3.31 -4.26
C GLN A 66 11.72 -2.04 -3.51
N TRP A 67 10.74 -1.26 -3.04
CA TRP A 67 10.98 -0.09 -2.20
C TRP A 67 11.68 -0.46 -0.88
N ARG A 68 11.22 -1.53 -0.21
CA ARG A 68 11.78 -1.98 1.06
C ARG A 68 13.21 -2.54 0.91
N GLY A 69 13.54 -3.08 -0.26
CA GLY A 69 14.90 -3.43 -0.66
C GLY A 69 15.46 -4.64 0.09
N GLY A 70 16.57 -4.45 0.82
CA GLY A 70 17.34 -5.53 1.45
C GLY A 70 16.65 -6.23 2.63
N ARG A 71 15.42 -5.87 2.95
CA ARG A 71 14.63 -6.42 4.07
C ARG A 71 13.38 -7.08 3.52
N ARG A 72 13.09 -8.30 3.98
CA ARG A 72 11.97 -9.09 3.45
C ARG A 72 10.64 -8.47 3.88
N LEU A 73 9.70 -8.29 2.95
CA LEU A 73 8.33 -7.84 3.24
C LEU A 73 7.33 -8.97 2.93
N VAL A 74 6.64 -9.45 3.95
CA VAL A 74 5.63 -10.52 3.87
C VAL A 74 4.25 -9.94 4.16
N VAL A 75 3.29 -10.20 3.27
CA VAL A 75 1.90 -9.74 3.43
C VAL A 75 1.02 -10.92 3.79
N HIS A 76 0.23 -10.78 4.85
CA HIS A 76 -0.70 -11.78 5.35
C HIS A 76 -2.11 -11.24 5.22
N ARG A 77 -2.93 -11.89 4.40
CA ARG A 77 -4.37 -11.67 4.37
C ARG A 77 -5.01 -12.65 5.34
N VAL A 78 -5.61 -12.14 6.40
CA VAL A 78 -6.27 -12.97 7.42
C VAL A 78 -7.63 -12.38 7.76
N HIS A 79 -8.56 -13.24 8.17
CA HIS A 79 -9.79 -12.77 8.80
C HIS A 79 -9.43 -12.16 10.16
N ILE A 80 -9.68 -10.87 10.35
CA ILE A 80 -9.44 -10.19 11.62
C ILE A 80 -10.76 -10.18 12.41
N PRO A 81 -10.82 -10.86 13.57
CA PRO A 81 -12.05 -10.89 14.35
C PRO A 81 -12.50 -9.47 14.74
N ARG A 82 -13.81 -9.20 14.70
CA ARG A 82 -14.38 -7.85 14.88
C ARG A 82 -14.12 -7.26 16.26
N GLU A 83 -13.75 -8.09 17.23
CA GLU A 83 -13.33 -7.64 18.56
C GLU A 83 -12.01 -6.85 18.50
N PHE A 84 -11.18 -7.14 17.50
CA PHE A 84 -10.05 -6.30 17.13
C PHE A 84 -10.56 -5.09 16.35
N ARG A 85 -10.36 -3.89 16.91
CA ARG A 85 -10.75 -2.62 16.27
C ARG A 85 -9.73 -2.16 15.22
N ALA A 86 -9.11 -3.10 14.52
CA ALA A 86 -8.07 -2.85 13.53
C ALA A 86 -8.35 -3.68 12.29
N THR A 87 -8.03 -3.13 11.13
CA THR A 87 -8.16 -3.80 9.83
C THR A 87 -6.80 -4.16 9.22
N GLY A 88 -5.71 -3.70 9.85
CA GLY A 88 -4.33 -4.01 9.48
C GLY A 88 -3.39 -3.90 10.66
N MET A 89 -2.18 -4.44 10.48
CA MET A 89 -1.08 -4.31 11.43
C MET A 89 0.27 -4.61 10.78
N TRP A 90 1.24 -3.73 10.95
CA TRP A 90 2.64 -4.01 10.68
C TRP A 90 3.41 -4.48 11.93
N LEU A 91 4.16 -5.57 11.77
CA LEU A 91 5.10 -6.13 12.73
C LEU A 91 6.52 -6.09 12.16
N GLU A 92 7.43 -5.46 12.89
CA GLU A 92 8.85 -5.44 12.56
C GLU A 92 9.55 -6.62 13.26
N ARG A 93 10.20 -7.50 12.49
CA ARG A 93 11.05 -8.59 13.02
C ARG A 93 12.53 -8.30 12.79
N ALA A 94 13.41 -9.20 13.22
CA ALA A 94 14.86 -9.01 13.05
C ALA A 94 15.27 -8.90 11.57
N ASP A 95 14.69 -9.73 10.70
CA ASP A 95 15.09 -9.93 9.30
C ASP A 95 13.98 -9.64 8.27
N GLN A 96 12.75 -9.45 8.75
CA GLN A 96 11.59 -9.21 7.90
C GLN A 96 10.55 -8.28 8.53
N ASP A 97 9.68 -7.76 7.68
CA ASP A 97 8.48 -7.01 8.04
C ASP A 97 7.25 -7.83 7.64
N ASP A 98 6.35 -8.06 8.59
CA ASP A 98 5.07 -8.69 8.33
C ASP A 98 3.98 -7.63 8.32
N VAL A 99 3.21 -7.55 7.24
CA VAL A 99 2.05 -6.68 7.12
C VAL A 99 0.80 -7.54 7.06
N ILE A 100 -0.03 -7.43 8.07
CA ILE A 100 -1.29 -8.16 8.19
C ILE A 100 -2.40 -7.23 7.71
N ILE A 101 -3.30 -7.74 6.88
CA ILE A 101 -4.46 -7.02 6.36
C ILE A 101 -5.73 -7.89 6.43
N GLU A 102 -6.88 -7.25 6.60
CA GLU A 102 -8.18 -7.91 6.58
C GLU A 102 -8.46 -8.54 5.20
N GLN A 103 -8.59 -9.87 5.16
CA GLN A 103 -8.81 -10.62 3.93
C GLN A 103 -10.21 -10.42 3.33
N ASP A 104 -11.21 -10.15 4.16
CA ASP A 104 -12.61 -10.05 3.73
C ASP A 104 -12.94 -8.65 3.16
N ALA A 105 -11.98 -7.72 3.22
CA ALA A 105 -12.11 -6.42 2.60
C ALA A 105 -12.00 -6.54 1.07
N GLU A 106 -12.70 -5.67 0.34
CA GLU A 106 -12.53 -5.50 -1.10
C GLU A 106 -11.06 -5.23 -1.45
N VAL A 107 -10.57 -5.70 -2.60
CA VAL A 107 -9.13 -5.64 -2.94
C VAL A 107 -8.59 -4.20 -2.96
N TRP A 108 -9.38 -3.22 -3.42
CA TRP A 108 -8.99 -1.81 -3.36
C TRP A 108 -8.90 -1.28 -1.92
N HIS A 109 -9.74 -1.80 -1.01
CA HIS A 109 -9.71 -1.45 0.41
C HIS A 109 -8.55 -2.15 1.12
N GLN A 110 -8.21 -3.38 0.74
CA GLN A 110 -6.97 -4.04 1.15
C GLN A 110 -5.74 -3.21 0.76
N ALA A 111 -5.73 -2.61 -0.44
CA ALA A 111 -4.65 -1.71 -0.86
C ALA A 111 -4.58 -0.44 0.00
N GLN A 112 -5.72 0.10 0.45
CA GLN A 112 -5.75 1.21 1.40
C GLN A 112 -5.16 0.82 2.76
N ILE A 113 -5.57 -0.32 3.32
CA ILE A 113 -5.03 -0.84 4.58
C ILE A 113 -3.52 -1.06 4.43
N PHE A 114 -3.10 -1.73 3.37
CA PHE A 114 -1.68 -1.96 3.09
C PHE A 114 -0.87 -0.65 2.98
N GLY A 115 -1.40 0.34 2.26
CA GLY A 115 -0.79 1.67 2.16
C GLY A 115 -0.63 2.35 3.52
N HIS A 116 -1.65 2.28 4.38
CA HIS A 116 -1.59 2.79 5.75
C HIS A 116 -0.42 2.19 6.54
N GLU A 117 -0.27 0.86 6.51
CA GLU A 117 0.83 0.16 7.19
C GLU A 117 2.21 0.52 6.62
N LEU A 118 2.32 0.67 5.29
CA LEU A 118 3.57 1.12 4.65
C LEU A 118 3.93 2.57 5.03
N TRP A 119 2.95 3.42 5.30
CA TRP A 119 3.22 4.79 5.76
C TRP A 119 3.84 4.79 7.16
N HIS A 120 3.38 3.95 8.07
CA HIS A 120 4.04 3.79 9.38
C HIS A 120 5.50 3.35 9.23
N MET A 121 5.76 2.41 8.35
CA MET A 121 7.11 1.94 8.04
C MET A 121 7.98 3.08 7.49
N ARG A 122 7.46 3.85 6.53
CA ARG A 122 8.16 5.00 5.94
C ARG A 122 8.45 6.09 6.97
N GLN A 123 7.50 6.38 7.86
CA GLN A 123 7.69 7.34 8.94
C GLN A 123 8.81 6.88 9.86
N LYS A 124 8.86 5.60 10.25
CA LYS A 124 9.93 5.05 11.09
C LYS A 124 11.30 5.19 10.45
N ASP A 125 11.46 4.81 9.19
CA ASP A 125 12.74 4.89 8.47
C ASP A 125 13.27 6.33 8.32
N GLY A 126 12.38 7.34 8.44
CA GLY A 126 12.72 8.76 8.35
C GLY A 126 13.33 9.36 9.63
N PHE A 127 13.42 8.60 10.73
CA PHE A 127 14.01 9.04 11.99
C PHE A 127 15.33 8.31 12.28
N THR A 128 16.34 9.03 12.78
CA THR A 128 17.55 8.39 13.31
C THR A 128 17.24 7.68 14.65
N PRO A 129 18.02 6.66 15.07
CA PRO A 129 17.84 6.02 16.38
C PRO A 129 17.82 7.01 17.55
N GLU A 130 18.61 8.09 17.47
CA GLU A 130 18.67 9.15 18.47
C GLU A 130 17.39 10.01 18.47
N GLN A 131 16.82 10.30 17.29
CA GLN A 131 15.57 11.03 17.16
C GLN A 131 14.35 10.21 17.62
N LEU A 132 14.42 8.88 17.45
CA LEU A 132 13.45 7.97 18.03
C LEU A 132 13.57 8.02 19.56
N ALA A 133 14.78 7.90 20.12
CA ALA A 133 15.04 7.89 21.56
C ALA A 133 14.66 9.20 22.29
N GLU A 134 14.82 10.36 21.65
CA GLU A 134 14.49 11.67 22.25
C GLU A 134 12.99 12.00 22.27
N GLY A 135 12.15 11.33 21.47
CA GLY A 135 10.77 11.78 21.22
C GLY A 135 9.64 10.75 21.40
N ALA A 136 9.92 9.46 21.46
CA ALA A 136 8.86 8.44 21.32
C ALA A 136 8.89 7.29 22.36
N TRP A 137 9.86 7.24 23.27
CA TRP A 137 10.14 6.01 24.02
C TRP A 137 9.44 5.86 25.38
N GLU A 138 8.76 6.90 25.90
CA GLU A 138 7.98 6.74 27.14
C GLU A 138 6.68 5.94 26.96
N ALA A 139 6.20 5.75 25.72
CA ALA A 139 4.94 5.07 25.43
C ALA A 139 5.06 3.59 25.00
N LEU A 140 6.28 3.07 24.78
CA LEU A 140 6.51 1.74 24.18
C LEU A 140 7.28 0.75 25.07
N GLU A 141 7.52 1.08 26.35
CA GLU A 141 8.16 0.18 27.33
C GLU A 141 7.15 -0.50 28.28
N ALA A 142 6.11 -1.11 27.73
CA ALA A 142 5.25 -2.00 28.52
C ALA A 142 4.96 -3.31 27.78
N GLY A 143 5.97 -4.19 27.81
CA GLY A 143 5.75 -5.64 27.88
C GLY A 143 5.88 -6.41 26.58
N HIS A 144 7.01 -7.11 26.42
CA HIS A 144 7.10 -8.58 26.52
C HIS A 144 8.37 -9.06 25.79
N ALA A 145 9.15 -9.88 26.48
CA ALA A 145 10.43 -10.40 26.02
C ALA A 145 10.27 -11.54 25.00
N HIS A 146 9.72 -11.29 23.81
CA HIS A 146 9.70 -12.26 22.70
C HIS A 146 9.97 -11.56 21.36
N GLY A 147 11.23 -11.20 21.06
CA GLY A 147 11.86 -11.06 19.72
C GLY A 147 11.13 -10.35 18.55
N ALA A 148 9.95 -9.81 18.74
CA ALA A 148 9.08 -9.18 17.76
C ALA A 148 8.33 -8.07 18.51
N GLN A 149 8.58 -6.83 18.13
CA GLN A 149 7.89 -5.68 18.71
C GLN A 149 6.75 -5.28 17.78
N PRO A 150 5.49 -5.28 18.25
CA PRO A 150 4.41 -4.67 17.51
C PRO A 150 4.69 -3.17 17.38
N ALA A 151 5.15 -2.74 16.20
CA ALA A 151 5.51 -1.34 15.96
C ALA A 151 4.28 -0.43 15.93
N ALA A 152 3.10 -0.99 15.64
CA ALA A 152 1.81 -0.30 15.59
C ALA A 152 0.85 -0.72 16.73
N ALA A 153 1.37 -1.03 17.92
CA ALA A 153 0.50 -1.22 19.09
C ALA A 153 -0.08 0.12 19.57
N ARG A 154 -1.13 0.57 18.88
CA ARG A 154 -2.11 1.58 19.32
C ARG A 154 -1.49 2.94 19.61
N SER A 155 -1.03 3.63 18.58
CA SER A 155 -0.96 5.08 18.71
C SER A 155 -2.40 5.63 18.76
N ARG A 156 -2.69 6.52 19.71
CA ARG A 156 -4.05 7.03 19.93
C ARG A 156 -4.47 7.83 18.69
N PHE A 157 -5.74 7.70 18.35
CA PHE A 157 -6.47 8.32 17.23
C PHE A 157 -6.46 9.88 17.16
N ASP A 158 -5.55 10.56 17.89
CA ASP A 158 -5.48 12.02 17.98
C ASP A 158 -4.14 12.65 17.53
N GLU A 159 -3.18 11.85 17.06
CA GLU A 159 -1.86 12.35 16.71
C GLU A 159 -1.69 12.44 15.18
N ASP A 160 -0.99 13.49 14.71
CA ASP A 160 -0.65 13.76 13.28
C ASP A 160 -0.26 12.48 12.50
N PRO A 161 0.55 11.53 13.06
CA PRO A 161 1.00 10.34 12.36
C PRO A 161 -0.10 9.37 11.90
N GLU A 162 -1.16 9.16 12.68
CA GLU A 162 -2.27 8.26 12.31
C GLU A 162 -3.14 8.88 11.22
N LYS A 163 -3.38 10.20 11.33
CA LYS A 163 -4.11 10.95 10.29
C LYS A 163 -3.32 10.95 9.00
N GLU A 164 -2.00 11.07 9.07
CA GLU A 164 -1.12 10.97 7.92
C GLU A 164 -1.17 9.56 7.30
N ALA A 165 -1.13 8.50 8.12
CA ALA A 165 -1.26 7.11 7.65
C ALA A 165 -2.61 6.84 6.97
N GLU A 166 -3.70 7.31 7.58
CA GLU A 166 -5.05 7.22 7.02
C GLU A 166 -5.15 7.94 5.67
N LEU A 167 -4.66 9.18 5.58
CA LEU A 167 -4.68 9.95 4.33
C LEU A 167 -3.84 9.30 3.24
N PHE A 168 -2.69 8.73 3.60
CA PHE A 168 -1.84 8.01 2.65
C PHE A 168 -2.52 6.72 2.17
N GLY A 169 -3.09 5.93 3.09
CA GLY A 169 -3.85 4.73 2.77
C GLY A 169 -5.01 5.03 1.82
N ILE A 170 -5.83 6.05 2.11
CA ILE A 170 -6.93 6.49 1.23
C ILE A 170 -6.42 6.80 -0.17
N ARG A 171 -5.29 7.52 -0.29
CA ARG A 171 -4.70 7.85 -1.59
C ARG A 171 -4.30 6.60 -2.37
N VAL A 172 -3.59 5.66 -1.74
CA VAL A 172 -3.19 4.39 -2.38
C VAL A 172 -4.41 3.60 -2.82
N GLY A 173 -5.44 3.47 -1.97
CA GLY A 173 -6.68 2.78 -2.31
C GLY A 173 -7.42 3.43 -3.49
N GLN A 174 -7.47 4.77 -3.56
CA GLN A 174 -8.09 5.50 -4.66
C GLN A 174 -7.37 5.28 -5.99
N GLU A 175 -6.04 5.36 -6.00
CA GLU A 175 -5.24 5.11 -7.20
C GLU A 175 -5.39 3.66 -7.69
N MET A 176 -5.30 2.69 -6.77
CA MET A 176 -5.48 1.27 -7.11
C MET A 176 -6.89 0.99 -7.64
N ARG A 177 -7.92 1.57 -7.03
CA ARG A 177 -9.29 1.46 -7.52
C ARG A 177 -9.42 2.01 -8.94
N ALA A 178 -8.84 3.18 -9.23
CA ALA A 178 -8.87 3.75 -10.56
C ALA A 178 -8.17 2.87 -11.60
N LEU A 179 -7.07 2.21 -11.22
CA LEU A 179 -6.38 1.24 -12.08
C LEU A 179 -7.24 0.00 -12.35
N MET A 180 -7.83 -0.58 -11.31
CA MET A 180 -8.73 -1.74 -11.43
C MET A 180 -9.95 -1.42 -12.31
N GLU A 181 -10.59 -0.26 -12.11
CA GLU A 181 -11.75 0.16 -12.91
C GLU A 181 -11.38 0.42 -14.38
N ARG A 182 -10.24 1.07 -14.65
CA ARG A 182 -9.74 1.28 -16.01
C ARG A 182 -9.49 -0.03 -16.73
N ASP A 183 -8.92 -0.99 -16.01
CA ASP A 183 -8.49 -2.25 -16.59
C ASP A 183 -9.68 -3.18 -16.88
N VAL A 184 -10.69 -3.23 -16.01
CA VAL A 184 -11.97 -3.91 -16.27
C VAL A 184 -12.60 -3.44 -17.60
N ILE A 185 -12.55 -2.13 -17.89
CA ILE A 185 -13.06 -1.56 -19.14
C ILE A 185 -12.22 -2.00 -20.35
N ALA A 186 -10.90 -2.03 -20.22
CA ALA A 186 -9.98 -2.45 -21.27
C ALA A 186 -10.15 -3.95 -21.60
N GLY A 187 -10.21 -4.80 -20.58
CA GLY A 187 -10.43 -6.24 -20.68
C GLY A 187 -11.77 -6.61 -21.33
N GLU A 188 -12.86 -5.94 -20.93
CA GLU A 188 -14.16 -6.14 -21.57
C GLU A 188 -14.13 -5.78 -23.07
N THR A 189 -13.45 -4.70 -23.42
CA THR A 189 -13.31 -4.26 -24.81
C THR A 189 -12.49 -5.28 -25.61
N ALA A 190 -11.36 -5.73 -25.08
CA ALA A 190 -10.51 -6.74 -25.72
C ALA A 190 -11.25 -8.06 -25.94
N ARG A 191 -12.02 -8.53 -24.95
CA ARG A 191 -12.85 -9.73 -25.04
C ARG A 191 -13.91 -9.63 -26.13
N ARG A 192 -14.63 -8.51 -26.21
CA ARG A 192 -15.63 -8.28 -27.28
C ARG A 192 -14.99 -8.28 -28.68
N ILE A 193 -13.78 -7.72 -28.82
CA ILE A 193 -13.02 -7.78 -30.08
C ILE A 193 -12.66 -9.23 -30.41
N ALA A 194 -12.13 -9.98 -29.45
CA ALA A 194 -11.79 -11.40 -29.62
C ALA A 194 -13.01 -12.23 -30.04
N ASP A 195 -14.16 -12.03 -29.39
CA ASP A 195 -15.42 -12.71 -29.74
C ASP A 195 -15.89 -12.38 -31.16
N ALA A 196 -15.81 -11.11 -31.56
CA ALA A 196 -16.17 -10.68 -32.91
C ALA A 196 -15.24 -11.24 -34.00
N LEU A 197 -13.94 -11.36 -33.70
CA LEU A 197 -12.95 -11.96 -34.60
C LEU A 197 -13.16 -13.49 -34.71
N ASN A 198 -13.43 -14.16 -33.60
CA ASN A 198 -13.75 -15.60 -33.58
C ASN A 198 -15.05 -15.91 -34.32
N TYR A 199 -16.07 -15.05 -34.23
CA TYR A 199 -17.32 -15.20 -34.98
C TYR A 199 -17.11 -15.12 -36.51
N ARG A 200 -16.08 -14.42 -36.99
CA ARG A 200 -15.75 -14.33 -38.42
C ARG A 200 -14.99 -15.55 -38.95
N GLY A 201 -14.38 -16.36 -38.08
CA GLY A 201 -13.62 -17.55 -38.44
C GLY A 201 -14.45 -18.81 -38.70
N ASN A 202 -15.72 -18.86 -38.26
CA ASN A 202 -16.52 -20.08 -38.27
C ASN A 202 -17.65 -20.12 -39.33
N ARG A 203 -17.50 -19.39 -40.44
CA ARG A 203 -18.31 -19.64 -41.66
C ARG A 203 -17.50 -20.45 -42.66
N ARG A 204 -17.60 -21.77 -42.58
CA ARG A 204 -17.42 -22.67 -43.73
C ARG A 204 -18.57 -23.65 -43.76
#